data_AF-A0A959NW00-F1
#
_entry.id   AF-A0A959NW00-F1
#
_cell.length_a   1.000
_cell.length_b   1.000
_cell.length_c   1.000
_cell.angle_alpha   90.00
_cell.angle_beta   90.00
_cell.angle_gamma   90.00
#
_symmetry.space_group_name_H-M   'P 1'
#
loop_
_entity.id
_entity.type
_entity.pdbx_description
1 polymer ?
#
loop_
_entity_poly.entity_id
_entity_poly.type
_entity_poly.pdbx_seq_one_letter_code
_entity_poly.pdbx_strand_id
1 'polypeptide(L)'
;DNYNYIIDPHGAIGCLALEDYQNKVENDSVGVVLETAHPAKFLDVFEKHLTIKPEIPERLASCLDKKGSTIKVSNNYNDFKEILQK
;
A
#
# COMPACT_ATOMS: atom_id res chain seq x y z
N ASP A 1 14.66 -12.73 -0.15
CA ASP A 1 15.98 -13.33 -0.44
C ASP A 1 17.13 -12.87 0.46
N ASN A 2 17.15 -11.67 1.06
CA ASN A 2 18.15 -11.31 2.10
C ASN A 2 17.57 -11.21 3.53
N TYR A 3 16.31 -10.79 3.67
CA TYR A 3 15.68 -10.49 4.97
C TYR A 3 14.48 -11.39 5.30
N ASN A 4 14.12 -12.31 4.40
CA ASN A 4 12.91 -13.13 4.49
C ASN A 4 11.64 -12.32 4.84
N TYR A 5 11.56 -11.08 4.35
CA TYR A 5 10.45 -10.16 4.59
C TYR A 5 10.02 -9.54 3.27
N ILE A 6 8.70 -9.41 3.08
CA ILE A 6 8.09 -8.81 1.89
C ILE A 6 7.56 -7.45 2.32
N ILE A 7 8.14 -6.39 1.76
CA ILE A 7 7.65 -5.01 1.89
C ILE A 7 6.69 -4.68 0.75
N ASP A 8 5.73 -3.81 1.03
CA ASP A 8 4.83 -3.23 0.06
C ASP A 8 5.55 -2.14 -0.77
N PRO A 9 4.95 -1.65 -1.87
CA PRO A 9 5.56 -0.61 -2.68
C PRO A 9 5.87 0.69 -1.92
N HIS A 10 5.10 1.03 -0.88
CA HIS A 10 5.35 2.22 -0.06
C HIS A 10 6.59 2.03 0.82
N GLY A 11 6.70 0.88 1.49
CA GLY A 11 7.87 0.46 2.24
C GLY A 11 9.14 0.44 1.40
N ALA A 12 9.05 -0.12 0.17
CA ALA A 12 10.17 -0.17 -0.76
C ALA A 12 10.73 1.21 -1.11
N ILE A 13 9.86 2.20 -1.34
CA ILE A 13 10.28 3.58 -1.56
C ILE A 13 10.94 4.17 -0.30
N GLY A 14 10.39 3.87 0.88
CA GLY A 14 10.96 4.31 2.15
C GLY A 14 12.38 3.77 2.40
N CYS A 15 12.60 2.47 2.14
CA CYS A 15 13.92 1.85 2.23
C CYS A 15 14.90 2.47 1.23
N LEU A 16 14.49 2.65 -0.03
CA LEU A 16 15.32 3.27 -1.06
C LEU A 16 15.74 4.71 -0.66
N ALA A 17 14.81 5.48 -0.11
CA ALA A 17 15.09 6.85 0.33
C ALA A 17 16.06 6.89 1.53
N LEU A 18 15.93 5.94 2.47
CA LEU A 18 16.84 5.81 3.60
C LEU A 18 18.26 5.44 3.14
N GLU A 19 18.38 4.45 2.25
CA GLU A 19 19.66 4.03 1.67
C GLU A 19 20.34 5.18 0.91
N ASP A 20 19.58 5.88 0.06
CA ASP A 20 20.08 7.06 -0.67
C ASP A 20 20.52 8.17 0.28
N TYR A 21 19.77 8.43 1.35
CA TYR A 21 20.16 9.42 2.36
C TYR A 21 21.45 9.05 3.08
N GLN A 22 21.55 7.81 3.61
CA GLN A 22 22.73 7.34 4.34
C GLN A 22 24.00 7.40 3.47
N ASN A 23 23.87 7.03 2.19
CA ASN A 23 24.96 7.15 1.22
C ASN A 23 25.39 8.61 0.99
N LYS A 24 24.44 9.55 0.93
CA LYS A 24 24.73 10.97 0.73
C LYS A 24 25.41 11.64 1.93
N VAL A 25 25.08 11.22 3.15
CA VAL A 25 25.65 11.81 4.37
C VAL A 25 26.84 11.02 4.91
N GLU A 26 27.24 9.93 4.25
CA GLU A 26 28.34 9.03 4.66
C GLU A 26 28.23 8.60 6.13
N ASN A 27 27.01 8.27 6.57
CA ASN A 27 26.72 7.94 7.96
C ASN A 27 25.89 6.66 8.08
N ASP A 28 26.31 5.76 8.96
CA ASP A 28 25.64 4.50 9.28
C ASP A 28 24.67 4.65 10.47
N SER A 29 23.82 5.69 10.41
CA SER A 29 22.83 5.93 11.46
C SER A 29 21.71 4.90 11.43
N VAL A 30 21.16 4.54 12.59
CA VAL A 30 19.95 3.71 12.67
C VAL A 30 18.78 4.41 11.99
N GLY A 31 18.25 3.81 10.93
CA GLY A 31 17.06 4.28 10.23
C GLY A 31 15.80 3.49 10.63
N VAL A 32 14.66 4.18 10.65
CA VAL A 32 13.34 3.58 10.86
C VAL A 32 12.47 3.94 9.67
N VAL A 33 12.06 2.93 8.89
CA VAL A 33 11.13 3.10 7.77
C VAL A 33 9.74 2.70 8.23
N LEU A 34 8.74 3.53 7.91
CA LEU A 34 7.34 3.25 8.22
C LEU A 34 6.70 2.46 7.08
N GLU A 35 6.43 1.18 7.33
CA GLU A 35 5.66 0.33 6.45
C GLU A 35 4.17 0.72 6.51
N THR A 36 3.73 1.60 5.61
CA THR A 36 2.42 2.23 5.73
C THR A 36 1.25 1.33 5.30
N ALA A 37 1.54 0.19 4.66
CA ALA A 37 0.53 -0.75 4.21
C ALA A 37 1.04 -2.19 4.20
N HIS A 38 0.12 -3.15 4.31
CA HIS A 38 0.42 -4.56 4.14
C HIS A 38 0.55 -4.91 2.64
N PRO A 39 1.50 -5.77 2.21
CA PRO A 39 1.68 -6.17 0.81
C PRO A 39 0.42 -6.67 0.09
N ALA A 40 -0.45 -7.36 0.83
CA ALA A 40 -1.74 -7.86 0.34
C ALA A 40 -2.69 -6.76 -0.20
N LYS A 41 -2.41 -5.47 0.02
CA LYS A 41 -3.17 -4.36 -0.58
C LYS A 41 -2.77 -4.05 -2.02
N PHE A 42 -1.67 -4.62 -2.52
CA PHE A 42 -1.08 -4.34 -3.84
C PHE A 42 -0.75 -5.63 -4.61
N LEU A 43 -1.58 -6.67 -4.48
CA LEU A 43 -1.34 -7.99 -5.07
C LEU A 43 -1.08 -7.92 -6.59
N ASP A 44 -1.75 -7.01 -7.29
CA ASP A 44 -1.58 -6.77 -8.73
C ASP A 44 -0.16 -6.34 -9.09
N VAL A 45 0.46 -5.50 -8.26
CA VAL A 45 1.86 -5.08 -8.42
C VAL A 45 2.79 -6.27 -8.28
N PHE A 46 2.57 -7.11 -7.26
CA PHE A 46 3.36 -8.32 -7.06
C PHE A 46 3.18 -9.29 -8.22
N GLU A 47 1.95 -9.66 -8.60
CA GLU A 47 1.68 -10.61 -9.68
C GLU A 47 2.23 -10.17 -11.04
N LYS A 48 2.25 -8.86 -11.30
CA LYS A 48 2.75 -8.29 -12.57
C LYS A 48 4.27 -8.21 -12.65
N HIS A 49 4.94 -7.94 -11.52
CA HIS A 49 6.36 -7.58 -11.52
C HIS A 49 7.26 -8.61 -10.81
N LEU A 50 6.69 -9.49 -9.99
CA LEU A 50 7.40 -10.42 -9.14
C LEU A 50 6.74 -11.81 -9.18
N THR A 51 7.51 -12.87 -9.03
CA THR A 51 6.96 -14.24 -8.91
C THR A 51 6.63 -14.58 -7.45
N ILE A 52 6.12 -13.59 -6.70
CA ILE A 52 5.83 -13.68 -5.28
C ILE A 52 4.34 -13.46 -5.08
N LYS A 53 3.71 -14.27 -4.23
CA LYS A 53 2.31 -14.10 -3.85
C LYS A 53 2.22 -13.82 -2.34
N PRO A 54 2.07 -12.55 -1.93
CA PRO A 54 1.92 -12.22 -0.53
C PRO A 54 0.73 -12.95 0.10
N GLU A 55 0.90 -13.43 1.32
CA GLU A 55 -0.21 -14.01 2.08
C GLU A 55 -1.26 -12.92 2.35
N ILE A 56 -2.54 -13.29 2.22
CA ILE A 56 -3.65 -12.40 2.55
C ILE A 56 -4.07 -12.72 3.99
N PRO A 57 -3.90 -11.78 4.94
CA PRO A 57 -4.36 -11.97 6.30
C PRO A 57 -5.86 -12.27 6.35
N GLU A 58 -6.27 -13.16 7.26
CA GLU A 58 -7.67 -13.59 7.42
C GLU A 58 -8.65 -12.41 7.54
N ARG A 59 -8.26 -11.37 8.28
CA ARG A 59 -9.07 -10.14 8.44
C ARG A 59 -9.35 -9.45 7.10
N LEU A 60 -8.38 -9.41 6.19
CA LEU A 60 -8.58 -8.85 4.85
C LEU A 60 -9.37 -9.81 3.97
N ALA A 61 -9.07 -11.11 4.03
CA ALA A 61 -9.78 -12.14 3.30
C ALA A 61 -11.30 -12.11 3.58
N SER A 62 -11.68 -11.88 4.85
CA SER A 62 -13.09 -11.77 5.28
C SER A 62 -13.90 -10.65 4.58
N CYS A 63 -13.22 -9.69 3.95
CA CYS A 63 -13.84 -8.57 3.26
C CYS A 63 -13.86 -8.72 1.73
N LEU A 64 -13.06 -9.63 1.15
CA LEU A 64 -12.90 -9.75 -0.30
C LEU A 64 -14.19 -10.22 -1.00
N ASP A 65 -14.94 -11.13 -0.37
CA ASP A 65 -16.18 -11.68 -0.92
C ASP A 65 -17.43 -10.83 -0.62
N LYS A 66 -17.27 -9.72 0.11
CA LYS A 66 -18.40 -8.83 0.43
C LYS A 66 -18.79 -8.01 -0.78
N LYS A 67 -20.10 -7.97 -1.08
CA LYS A 67 -20.64 -7.10 -2.11
C LYS A 67 -20.48 -5.63 -1.69
N GLY A 68 -19.68 -4.88 -2.44
CA GLY A 68 -19.56 -3.44 -2.27
C GLY A 68 -20.90 -2.72 -2.50
N SER A 69 -21.15 -1.67 -1.72
CA SER A 69 -22.29 -0.78 -1.89
C SER A 69 -21.78 0.65 -2.05
N THR A 70 -21.87 1.19 -3.26
CA THR A 70 -21.36 2.52 -3.61
C THR A 70 -22.38 3.27 -4.45
N ILE A 71 -22.55 4.57 -4.18
CA ILE A 71 -23.32 5.48 -5.03
C ILE A 71 -22.33 6.16 -5.98
N LYS A 72 -22.57 6.06 -7.30
CA LYS A 72 -21.77 6.80 -8.28
C LYS A 72 -22.22 8.25 -8.29
N VAL A 73 -21.25 9.17 -8.25
CA VAL A 73 -21.47 10.62 -8.28
C VAL A 73 -20.68 11.20 -9.44
N SER A 74 -21.22 12.23 -10.10
CA SER A 74 -20.48 12.97 -11.11
C SER A 74 -19.34 13.76 -10.47
N ASN A 75 -18.37 14.22 -11.26
CA ASN A 75 -17.33 15.14 -10.80
C ASN A 75 -17.87 16.59 -10.68
N ASN A 76 -19.00 16.77 -10.00
CA ASN A 76 -19.64 18.05 -9.76
C ASN A 76 -19.98 18.21 -8.28
N TYR A 77 -19.65 19.37 -7.72
CA TYR A 77 -19.86 19.66 -6.30
C TYR A 77 -21.34 19.65 -5.89
N ASN A 78 -22.23 20.19 -6.73
CA ASN A 78 -23.65 20.27 -6.40
C ASN A 78 -24.30 18.88 -6.36
N ASP A 79 -23.96 18.01 -7.31
CA ASP A 79 -24.42 16.62 -7.34
C ASP A 79 -23.96 15.85 -6.10
N PHE A 80 -22.71 16.05 -5.67
CA PHE A 80 -22.18 15.46 -4.43
C PHE A 80 -22.90 15.99 -3.18
N LYS A 81 -23.10 17.31 -3.10
CA LYS A 81 -23.82 17.95 -2.00
C LYS A 81 -25.25 17.44 -1.88
N GLU A 82 -25.98 17.32 -3.00
CA GLU A 82 -27.36 16.84 -2.99
C GLU A 82 -27.46 15.41 -2.45
N ILE A 83 -26.51 14.53 -2.81
CA ILE A 83 -26.49 13.15 -2.33
C ILE A 83 -26.27 13.06 -0.81
N LEU A 84 -25.45 13.94 -0.22
CA LEU A 84 -25.21 13.96 1.22
C LEU A 84 -26.35 14.59 2.04
N GLN A 85 -27.20 15.39 1.40
CA GLN A 85 -28.33 16.06 2.04
C GLN A 85 -29.63 15.25 1.99
N LYS A 86 -29.63 14.10 1.31
CA LYS A 86 -30.71 13.10 1.33
C LYS A 86 -30.58 12.20 2.55
#